data_AF-M2P9T0-F1
#
_entry.id   AF-M2P9T0-F1
#
_cell.length_a   1.000
_cell.length_b   1.000
_cell.length_c   1.000
_cell.angle_alpha   90.00
_cell.angle_beta   90.00
_cell.angle_gamma   90.00
#
_symmetry.space_group_name_H-M   'P 1'
#
loop_
_entity.id
_entity.type
_entity.pdbx_description
1 polymer ?
#
loop_
_entity_poly.entity_id
_entity_poly.type
_entity_poly.pdbx_seq_one_letter_code
_entity_poly.pdbx_strand_id
1 'polypeptide(L)' 'MIYNKTHFVLADGDYALAVSEGTFGGIKTSFYDLFRVENGKIAEHWDVMETIAEETTWQNQNGKF' A
#
# COMPACT_ATOMS: atom_id res chain seq x y z
N MET A 1 7.72 -7.86 6.22
CA MET A 1 6.54 -7.20 5.64
C MET A 1 5.46 -8.26 5.52
N ILE A 2 4.37 -8.10 6.25
CA ILE A 2 3.21 -9.01 6.20
C ILE A 2 2.05 -8.19 5.68
N TYR A 3 1.42 -8.63 4.60
CA TYR A 3 0.23 -8.01 4.04
C TYR A 3 -1.02 -8.67 4.61
N ASN A 4 -1.98 -7.88 5.07
CA ASN A 4 -3.22 -8.38 5.68
C ASN A 4 -4.43 -8.16 4.77
N LYS A 5 -4.54 -6.97 4.15
CA LYS A 5 -5.67 -6.62 3.28
C LYS A 5 -5.25 -5.65 2.19
N THR A 6 -5.71 -5.89 0.96
CA THR A 6 -5.67 -4.93 -0.14
C THR A 6 -6.99 -4.18 -0.19
N HIS A 7 -6.94 -2.85 -0.10
CA HIS A 7 -8.12 -1.98 -0.15
C HIS A 7 -8.46 -1.55 -1.57
N PHE A 8 -7.43 -1.24 -2.38
CA PHE A 8 -7.62 -0.82 -3.77
C PHE A 8 -6.56 -1.45 -4.69
N VAL A 9 -6.98 -1.70 -5.93
CA VAL A 9 -6.09 -1.98 -7.05
C VAL A 9 -6.49 -1.06 -8.18
N LEU A 10 -5.54 -0.25 -8.66
CA LEU A 10 -5.73 0.63 -9.80
C LEU A 10 -4.73 0.23 -10.88
N ALA A 11 -5.15 0.24 -12.12
CA ALA A 11 -4.29 -0.06 -13.26
C ALA A 11 -4.48 1.00 -14.34
N ASP A 12 -3.36 1.48 -14.89
CA ASP A 12 -3.34 2.43 -16.01
C ASP A 12 -2.13 2.13 -16.90
N GLY A 13 -2.39 1.84 -18.18
CA GLY A 13 -1.35 1.40 -19.12
C GLY A 13 -0.60 0.17 -18.62
N ASP A 14 0.72 0.31 -18.53
CA ASP A 14 1.64 -0.71 -18.01
C ASP A 14 1.93 -0.57 -16.51
N TYR A 15 1.18 0.27 -15.78
CA TYR A 15 1.32 0.46 -14.34
C TYR A 15 0.16 -0.16 -13.55
N ALA A 16 0.47 -0.63 -12.35
CA ALA A 16 -0.51 -1.09 -11.36
C ALA A 16 -0.15 -0.60 -9.96
N LEU A 17 -1.10 0.04 -9.27
CA LEU A 17 -0.98 0.45 -7.88
C LEU A 17 -1.81 -0.48 -7.00
N ALA A 18 -1.16 -1.13 -6.04
CA ALA A 18 -1.82 -1.86 -4.96
C ALA A 18 -1.77 -1.04 -3.67
N VAL A 19 -2.94 -0.75 -3.10
CA VAL A 19 -3.10 -0.07 -1.83
C VAL A 19 -3.46 -1.11 -0.78
N SER A 20 -2.61 -1.30 0.22
CA SER A 20 -2.81 -2.36 1.21
C SER A 20 -2.40 -1.95 2.62
N GLU A 21 -2.82 -2.74 3.59
CA GLU A 21 -2.40 -2.63 4.98
C GLU A 21 -1.81 -3.94 5.48
N GLY A 22 -0.96 -3.82 6.48
CA GLY A 22 -0.37 -4.95 7.15
C GLY A 22 0.60 -4.54 8.24
N THR A 23 1.70 -5.28 8.40
CA THR A 23 2.73 -4.95 9.37
C THR A 23 4.15 -4.95 8.79
N PHE A 24 4.94 -3.98 9.23
CA PHE A 24 6.38 -3.91 8.98
C PHE A 24 7.11 -3.84 10.32
N GLY A 25 7.97 -4.83 10.60
CA GLY A 25 8.63 -4.93 11.92
C GLY A 25 7.66 -5.08 13.09
N GLY A 26 6.45 -5.62 12.86
CA GLY A 26 5.39 -5.72 13.87
C GLY A 26 4.55 -4.46 14.07
N ILE A 27 4.88 -3.36 13.38
CA ILE A 27 4.14 -2.10 13.44
C ILE A 27 3.09 -2.06 12.32
N LYS A 28 1.87 -1.57 12.60
CA LYS A 28 0.82 -1.39 11.59
C LYS A 28 1.27 -0.39 10.53
N THR A 29 1.20 -0.78 9.26
CA THR A 29 1.75 0.01 8.15
C THR A 29 0.80 -0.06 6.95
N SER A 30 0.58 1.07 6.31
CA SER A 30 -0.02 1.15 4.98
C SER A 30 1.05 1.07 3.92
N PHE A 31 0.78 0.33 2.85
CA PHE A 31 1.66 0.14 1.71
C PHE A 31 0.96 0.66 0.45
N TYR A 32 1.67 1.51 -0.28
CA TYR A 32 1.33 1.92 -1.63
C TYR A 32 2.39 1.37 -2.58
N ASP A 33 2.12 0.22 -3.18
CA ASP A 33 3.04 -0.46 -4.08
C ASP A 33 2.69 -0.16 -5.53
N LEU A 34 3.55 0.60 -6.21
CA LEU A 34 3.43 0.88 -7.63
C LEU A 34 4.35 -0.07 -8.41
N PHE A 35 3.78 -0.76 -9.39
CA PHE A 35 4.50 -1.65 -10.29
C PHE A 35 4.43 -1.11 -11.71
N ARG A 36 5.51 -1.27 -12.47
CA ARG A 36 5.47 -1.23 -13.94
C ARG A 36 5.65 -2.65 -14.47
N VAL A 37 4.82 -3.04 -15.43
CA VAL A 37 4.80 -4.38 -16.03
C VAL A 37 5.32 -4.30 -17.46
N GLU A 38 6.31 -5.13 -17.78
CA GLU A 38 6.86 -5.24 -19.12
C GLU A 38 6.96 -6.71 -19.51
N ASN A 39 6.49 -7.05 -20.71
CA ASN A 39 6.53 -8.42 -21.23
C ASN A 39 5.89 -9.45 -20.26
N GLY A 40 4.80 -9.06 -19.61
CA GLY A 40 4.07 -9.90 -18.66
C GLY A 40 4.78 -10.14 -17.32
N LYS A 41 5.82 -9.36 -17.00
CA LYS A 41 6.58 -9.44 -15.76
C LYS A 41 6.67 -8.06 -15.09
N ILE A 42 6.83 -8.04 -13.77
CA ILE A 42 7.16 -6.80 -13.06
C ILE A 42 8.57 -6.38 -13.47
N ALA A 43 8.69 -5.22 -14.10
CA ALA A 43 9.96 -4.63 -14.53
C ALA A 43 10.50 -3.67 -13.47
N GLU A 44 9.62 -2.89 -12.84
CA GLU A 44 9.96 -1.93 -11.80
C GLU A 44 8.93 -1.99 -10.66
N HIS A 45 9.39 -1.69 -9.45
CA HIS A 45 8.60 -1.60 -8.24
C HIS A 45 9.07 -0.40 -7.42
N TRP A 46 8.12 0.40 -6.96
CA TRP A 46 8.32 1.47 -6.00
C TRP A 46 7.29 1.34 -4.89
N ASP A 47 7.67 1.74 -3.69
CA ASP A 47 6.78 1.76 -2.55
C ASP A 47 6.81 3.09 -1.80
N VAL A 48 5.70 3.36 -1.12
CA VAL A 48 5.67 4.23 0.05
C VAL A 48 5.09 3.43 1.20
N MET A 49 5.81 3.43 2.32
CA MET A 49 5.37 2.83 3.57
C MET A 49 5.11 3.91 4.60
N GLU A 50 3.97 3.83 5.28
CA GLU A 50 3.60 4.76 6.33
C GLU A 50 3.02 4.03 7.53
N THR A 51 3.55 4.32 8.72
CA THR A 51 2.96 3.81 9.97
C THR A 51 1.55 4.37 10.13
N ILE A 52 0.59 3.48 10.34
CA ILE A 52 -0.80 3.88 10.59
C ILE A 52 -0.87 4.40 12.03
N ALA A 53 -1.27 5.68 12.18
CA ALA A 53 -1.44 6.29 13.48
C ALA A 53 -2.48 5.54 14.32
N GLU A 54 -2.30 5.53 15.65
CA GLU A 54 -3.30 4.97 16.56
C GLU A 54 -4.61 5.77 16.48
N GLU A 55 -5.75 5.07 16.43
CA GLU A 55 -7.07 5.69 16.24
C GLU A 55 -7.37 6.83 17.22
N THR A 56 -6.90 6.69 18.46
CA THR A 56 -7.05 7.70 19.52
C THR A 56 -6.34 9.03 19.23
N THR A 57 -5.41 9.04 18.27
CA THR A 57 -4.62 10.22 17.87
C THR A 57 -5.08 10.84 16.57
N TRP A 58 -6.05 10.23 15.89
CA TRP A 58 -6.49 10.67 14.57
C TRP A 58 -7.06 12.10 14.60
N GLN A 59 -6.64 12.89 13.61
CA GLN A 59 -7.15 14.25 13.40
C GLN A 59 -8.30 14.27 12.38
N ASN A 60 -8.52 13.18 11.63
CA ASN A 60 -9.62 13.02 10.68
C ASN A 60 -10.38 11.71 10.97
N GLN A 61 -11.69 11.71 10.73
CA GLN A 61 -12.57 10.56 11.01
C GLN A 61 -12.76 9.60 9.83
N ASN A 62 -12.20 9.91 8.66
CA ASN A 62 -12.29 9.07 7.48
C ASN A 62 -11.36 7.83 7.52
N GLY A 63 -10.47 7.75 8.51
CA GLY A 63 -9.49 6.67 8.60
C GLY A 63 -8.36 6.80 7.58
N LYS A 64 -7.54 5.76 7.47
CA LYS A 64 -6.35 5.76 6.60
C LYS A 64 -6.67 5.51 5.12
N PHE A 65 -7.74 4.77 4.82
CA PHE A 65 -8.09 4.26 3.49
C PHE A 65 -9.51 4.66 3.11
#